data_AF-A0A9E2P605-F1
#
_entry.id   AF-A0A9E2P605-F1
#
_cell.length_a   1.000
_cell.length_b   1.000
_cell.length_c   1.000
_cell.angle_alpha   90.00
_cell.angle_beta   90.00
_cell.angle_gamma   90.00
#
_symmetry.space_group_name_H-M   'P 1'
#
loop_
_entity.id
_entity.type
_entity.pdbx_description
1 polymer ?
#
loop_
_entity_poly.entity_id
_entity_poly.type
_entity_poly.pdbx_seq_one_letter_code
_entity_poly.pdbx_strand_id
1 'polypeptide(L)'
;AGVEARILGSLAVKRRAIRAVGADTVLGPGATGTPAEKETAALKVLDNALGVGVTPGSAIIAVSYEADDPVRAAQVLNAVVDQYLVQRRLAFQGSATPAYAAQREAFENDLNTADEAYNAFLASNDLGDFATAKATLAATYQTTYAEALSLRAQLNQASQRLSTLEAQLAQQPAEVVLQQDLNVSAQDQILQLRTQREALLSRYTPEAQPVRDIDQQIADLQAYVATGTTVGPKEVRTGPSTIFTEIETARITAAADRDGLAARLAVAEGQLNQLRARQAELTRLESANANLAGNREVLTTLVRDFQQRENAARADSALVAAGADNVNVIERAEAPTKGTSLKAPLLAVVFLFAAFTALCVGLLRVFTRRGYVTPASTGRTLDMPVLAVAPMKAR
;
A
#
# COMPACT_ATOMS: atom_id res chain seq x y z
N ALA A 1 -26.66 19.65 -19.58
CA ALA A 1 -27.43 20.29 -20.66
C ALA A 1 -26.78 20.19 -22.05
N GLY A 2 -25.51 20.60 -22.25
CA GLY A 2 -24.90 20.65 -23.60
C GLY A 2 -24.68 19.31 -24.32
N VAL A 3 -24.45 18.21 -23.59
CA VAL A 3 -24.37 16.85 -24.18
C VAL A 3 -25.76 16.36 -24.57
N GLU A 4 -26.75 16.55 -23.68
CA GLU A 4 -28.14 16.15 -23.90
C GLU A 4 -28.78 16.86 -25.11
N ALA A 5 -28.52 18.16 -25.30
CA ALA A 5 -28.97 18.91 -26.48
C ALA A 5 -28.38 18.35 -27.79
N ARG A 6 -27.15 17.85 -27.76
CA ARG A 6 -26.49 17.20 -28.91
C ARG A 6 -27.11 15.85 -29.24
N ILE A 7 -27.48 15.06 -28.23
CA ILE A 7 -28.18 13.79 -28.41
C ILE A 7 -29.58 14.05 -29.01
N LEU A 8 -30.29 15.05 -28.49
CA LEU A 8 -31.63 15.43 -28.95
C LEU A 8 -31.63 15.95 -30.40
N GLY A 9 -30.58 16.70 -30.79
CA GLY A 9 -30.39 17.15 -32.17
C GLY A 9 -29.79 16.10 -33.12
N SER A 10 -29.46 14.90 -32.64
CA SER A 10 -28.75 13.89 -33.44
C SER A 10 -29.61 13.31 -34.58
N LEU A 11 -28.95 12.94 -35.67
CA LEU A 11 -29.60 12.31 -36.83
C LEU A 11 -30.33 11.01 -36.45
N ALA A 12 -29.81 10.27 -35.46
CA ALA A 12 -30.39 9.03 -34.98
C ALA A 12 -31.79 9.24 -34.36
N VAL A 13 -31.93 10.27 -33.51
CA VAL A 13 -33.21 10.64 -32.90
C VAL A 13 -34.19 11.11 -33.97
N LYS A 14 -33.76 12.01 -34.86
CA LYS A 14 -34.58 12.57 -35.95
C LYS A 14 -35.15 11.48 -36.86
N ARG A 15 -34.31 10.53 -37.29
CA ARG A 15 -34.74 9.42 -38.17
C ARG A 15 -35.73 8.49 -37.47
N ARG A 16 -35.52 8.18 -36.19
CA ARG A 16 -36.44 7.36 -35.40
C ARG A 16 -37.78 8.05 -35.18
N ALA A 17 -37.76 9.36 -34.91
CA ALA A 17 -38.98 10.15 -34.75
C ALA A 17 -39.82 10.15 -36.04
N ILE A 18 -39.19 10.33 -37.20
CA ILE A 18 -39.87 10.28 -38.51
C ILE A 18 -40.48 8.90 -38.77
N ARG A 19 -39.79 7.81 -38.40
CA ARG A 19 -40.34 6.45 -38.53
C ARG A 19 -41.50 6.18 -37.58
N ALA A 20 -41.48 6.76 -36.39
CA ALA A 20 -42.53 6.60 -35.39
C ALA A 20 -43.81 7.36 -35.76
N VAL A 21 -43.69 8.57 -36.31
CA VAL A 21 -44.83 9.44 -36.64
C VAL A 21 -45.27 9.30 -38.10
N GLY A 22 -44.41 8.77 -38.96
CA GLY A 22 -44.59 8.70 -40.40
C GLY A 22 -44.08 9.95 -41.12
N ALA A 23 -43.38 9.75 -42.25
CA ALA A 23 -42.84 10.86 -43.05
C ALA A 23 -43.93 11.78 -43.61
N ASP A 24 -45.12 11.25 -43.88
CA ASP A 24 -46.27 12.01 -44.39
C ASP A 24 -46.78 13.03 -43.35
N THR A 25 -46.73 12.70 -42.06
CA THR A 25 -47.13 13.60 -40.96
C THR A 25 -46.16 14.77 -40.80
N VAL A 26 -44.87 14.55 -41.07
CA VAL A 26 -43.85 15.62 -41.04
C VAL A 26 -43.98 16.54 -42.26
N LEU A 27 -44.16 15.96 -43.46
CA LEU A 27 -44.24 16.69 -44.72
C LEU A 27 -45.57 17.40 -44.97
N GLY A 28 -46.69 16.86 -44.45
CA GLY A 28 -48.03 17.43 -44.61
C GLY A 28 -48.79 16.95 -45.86
N PRO A 29 -50.03 17.44 -46.05
CA PRO A 29 -50.89 17.01 -47.15
C PRO A 29 -50.29 17.43 -48.49
N GLY A 30 -49.92 16.44 -49.33
CA GLY A 30 -49.29 16.66 -50.64
C GLY A 30 -47.91 16.00 -50.82
N ALA A 31 -47.43 15.23 -49.84
CA ALA A 31 -46.15 14.52 -49.95
C ALA A 31 -46.16 13.47 -51.08
N THR A 32 -45.38 13.73 -52.14
CA THR A 32 -45.21 12.85 -53.31
C THR A 32 -43.82 12.23 -53.32
N GLY A 33 -43.67 11.05 -53.93
CA GLY A 33 -42.39 10.34 -54.04
C GLY A 33 -42.39 8.96 -53.36
N THR A 34 -41.28 8.25 -53.52
CA THR A 34 -41.03 6.94 -52.90
C THR A 34 -40.84 7.06 -51.38
N PRO A 35 -41.03 5.98 -50.60
CA PRO A 35 -40.85 6.01 -49.14
C PRO A 35 -39.48 6.55 -48.69
N ALA A 36 -38.41 6.24 -49.44
CA ALA A 36 -37.04 6.70 -49.15
C ALA A 36 -36.83 8.20 -49.42
N GLU A 37 -37.44 8.72 -50.49
CA GLU A 37 -37.42 10.15 -50.81
C GLU A 37 -38.21 10.95 -49.77
N LYS A 38 -39.36 10.42 -49.34
CA LYS A 38 -40.18 11.00 -48.26
C LYS A 38 -39.43 11.04 -46.93
N GLU A 39 -38.73 9.98 -46.54
CA GLU A 39 -37.94 9.97 -45.29
C GLU A 39 -36.82 11.03 -45.32
N THR A 40 -36.17 11.20 -46.47
CA THR A 40 -35.08 12.19 -46.65
C THR A 40 -35.61 13.62 -46.67
N ALA A 41 -36.73 13.86 -47.34
CA ALA A 41 -37.41 15.15 -47.33
C ALA A 41 -37.91 15.50 -45.92
N ALA A 42 -38.49 14.54 -45.20
CA ALA A 42 -38.94 14.71 -43.82
C ALA A 42 -37.76 15.01 -42.89
N LEU A 43 -36.60 14.37 -43.09
CA LEU A 43 -35.39 14.67 -42.33
C LEU A 43 -34.94 16.11 -42.50
N LYS A 44 -34.95 16.63 -43.74
CA LYS A 44 -34.56 18.01 -44.02
C LYS A 44 -35.54 19.02 -43.41
N VAL A 45 -36.85 18.75 -43.47
CA VAL A 45 -37.87 19.58 -42.83
C VAL A 45 -37.70 19.57 -41.32
N LEU A 46 -37.55 18.37 -40.72
CA LEU A 46 -37.36 18.22 -39.28
C LEU A 46 -36.07 18.89 -38.78
N ASP A 47 -34.99 18.82 -39.55
CA ASP A 47 -33.70 19.44 -39.20
C ASP A 47 -33.79 20.97 -39.16
N ASN A 48 -34.48 21.57 -40.14
CA ASN A 48 -34.63 23.02 -40.23
C ASN A 48 -35.65 23.59 -39.24
N ALA A 49 -36.69 22.82 -38.90
CA ALA A 49 -37.79 23.28 -38.07
C ALA A 49 -37.65 22.95 -36.58
N LEU A 50 -36.69 22.09 -36.20
CA LEU A 50 -36.42 21.73 -34.80
C LEU A 50 -35.44 22.71 -34.15
N GLY A 51 -35.91 23.47 -33.17
CA GLY A 51 -35.09 24.31 -32.31
C GLY A 51 -34.74 23.60 -31.01
N VAL A 52 -33.47 23.62 -30.61
CA VAL A 52 -33.02 23.13 -29.30
C VAL A 52 -32.31 24.27 -28.57
N GLY A 53 -32.99 24.83 -27.56
CA GLY A 53 -32.51 25.91 -26.73
C GLY A 53 -31.94 25.40 -25.40
N VAL A 54 -30.70 25.78 -25.10
CA VAL A 54 -30.10 25.55 -23.78
C VAL A 54 -29.84 26.90 -23.13
N THR A 55 -30.46 27.14 -21.98
CA THR A 55 -30.23 28.35 -21.20
C THR A 55 -28.99 28.17 -20.32
N PRO A 56 -27.93 29.00 -20.46
CA PRO A 56 -26.75 28.90 -19.61
C PRO A 56 -27.11 29.00 -18.13
N GLY A 57 -26.61 28.07 -17.31
CA GLY A 57 -26.90 28.01 -15.87
C GLY A 57 -28.23 27.35 -15.48
N SER A 58 -29.08 26.97 -16.45
CA SER A 58 -30.31 26.20 -16.19
C SER A 58 -30.15 24.73 -16.57
N ALA A 59 -30.77 23.84 -15.79
CA ALA A 59 -30.88 22.41 -16.11
C ALA A 59 -32.01 22.10 -17.11
N ILE A 60 -32.74 23.12 -17.58
CA ILE A 60 -33.88 22.98 -18.50
C ILE A 60 -33.41 23.07 -19.95
N ILE A 61 -33.89 22.14 -20.78
CA ILE A 61 -33.69 22.15 -22.23
C ILE A 61 -35.04 22.46 -22.86
N ALA A 62 -35.11 23.57 -23.59
CA ALA A 62 -36.29 23.93 -24.36
C ALA A 62 -36.18 23.33 -25.76
N VAL A 63 -37.23 22.64 -26.20
CA VAL A 63 -37.31 22.08 -27.55
C VAL A 63 -38.53 22.67 -28.22
N SER A 64 -38.36 23.19 -29.42
CA SER A 64 -39.44 23.77 -30.24
C SER A 64 -39.45 23.12 -31.61
N TYR A 65 -40.64 23.05 -32.21
CA TYR A 65 -40.80 22.55 -33.57
C TYR A 65 -41.83 23.41 -34.32
N GLU A 66 -41.44 23.88 -35.50
CA GLU A 66 -42.29 24.72 -36.35
C GLU A 66 -42.98 23.89 -37.46
N ALA A 67 -44.30 23.98 -37.55
CA ALA A 67 -45.05 23.38 -38.65
C ALA A 67 -46.31 24.20 -38.98
N ASP A 68 -46.87 23.98 -40.18
CA ASP A 68 -48.07 24.69 -40.65
C ASP A 68 -49.35 24.30 -39.91
N ASP A 69 -49.39 23.11 -39.29
CA ASP A 69 -50.53 22.60 -38.54
C ASP A 69 -50.15 22.44 -37.06
N PRO A 70 -50.88 23.10 -36.12
CA PRO A 70 -50.58 23.06 -34.69
C PRO A 70 -50.68 21.65 -34.09
N VAL A 71 -51.56 20.78 -34.60
CA VAL A 71 -51.72 19.41 -34.10
C VAL A 71 -50.53 18.55 -34.54
N ARG A 72 -50.13 18.65 -35.80
CA ARG A 72 -48.94 17.98 -36.33
C ARG A 72 -47.67 18.45 -35.63
N ALA A 73 -47.55 19.74 -35.35
CA ALA A 73 -46.40 20.30 -34.66
C ALA A 73 -46.19 19.63 -33.29
N ALA A 74 -47.26 19.55 -32.50
CA ALA A 74 -47.24 18.91 -31.18
C ALA A 74 -46.93 17.40 -31.28
N GLN A 75 -47.53 16.69 -32.23
CA GLN A 75 -47.29 15.25 -32.42
C GLN A 75 -45.84 14.93 -32.79
N VAL A 76 -45.27 15.67 -33.75
CA VAL A 76 -43.89 15.49 -34.19
C VAL A 76 -42.91 15.81 -33.05
N LEU A 77 -43.15 16.91 -32.31
CA LEU A 77 -42.29 17.30 -31.19
C LEU A 77 -42.32 16.27 -30.06
N ASN A 78 -43.51 15.79 -29.66
CA ASN A 78 -43.64 14.76 -28.63
C ASN A 78 -42.93 13.45 -29.04
N ALA A 79 -43.03 13.05 -30.30
CA ALA A 79 -42.32 11.87 -30.78
C ALA A 79 -40.80 12.03 -30.83
N VAL A 80 -40.29 13.22 -31.15
CA VAL A 80 -38.85 13.52 -31.05
C VAL A 80 -38.37 13.36 -29.61
N VAL A 81 -39.14 13.87 -28.64
CA VAL A 81 -38.84 13.74 -27.20
C VAL A 81 -38.87 12.27 -26.77
N ASP A 82 -39.90 11.49 -27.14
CA ASP A 82 -39.99 10.08 -26.79
C ASP A 82 -38.83 9.26 -27.39
N GLN A 83 -38.46 9.52 -28.65
CA GLN A 83 -37.33 8.83 -29.29
C GLN A 83 -35.97 9.26 -28.74
N TYR A 84 -35.85 10.50 -28.26
CA TYR A 84 -34.67 10.94 -27.52
C TYR A 84 -34.49 10.13 -26.23
N LEU A 85 -35.55 9.91 -25.45
CA LEU A 85 -35.49 9.10 -24.22
C LEU A 85 -35.03 7.67 -24.52
N VAL A 86 -35.52 7.06 -25.62
CA VAL A 86 -35.09 5.74 -26.07
C VAL A 86 -33.62 5.73 -26.51
N GLN A 87 -33.19 6.72 -27.30
CA GLN A 87 -31.81 6.82 -27.78
C GLN A 87 -30.82 7.05 -26.63
N ARG A 88 -31.20 7.87 -25.65
CA ARG A 88 -30.43 8.13 -24.44
C ARG A 88 -30.21 6.82 -23.67
N ARG A 89 -31.27 6.04 -23.47
CA ARG A 89 -31.19 4.74 -22.80
C ARG A 89 -30.17 3.81 -23.47
N LEU A 90 -30.16 3.73 -24.80
CA LEU A 90 -29.20 2.92 -25.55
C LEU A 90 -27.76 3.45 -25.46
N ALA A 91 -27.56 4.77 -25.46
CA ALA A 91 -26.23 5.37 -25.40
C ALA A 91 -25.56 5.19 -24.03
N PHE A 92 -26.35 5.19 -22.95
CA PHE A 92 -25.85 5.13 -21.58
C PHE A 92 -25.86 3.73 -20.95
N GLN A 93 -26.71 2.79 -21.40
CA GLN A 93 -26.78 1.44 -20.82
C GLN A 93 -25.62 0.49 -21.21
N GLY A 94 -24.83 0.79 -22.26
CA GLY A 94 -23.92 -0.19 -22.85
C GLY A 94 -22.41 0.04 -22.67
N SER A 95 -21.98 1.24 -22.32
CA SER A 95 -20.61 1.67 -22.69
C SER A 95 -19.57 1.50 -21.59
N ALA A 96 -19.94 1.63 -20.31
CA ALA A 96 -18.98 1.71 -19.21
C ALA A 96 -18.80 0.40 -18.44
N THR A 97 -19.89 -0.36 -18.21
CA THR A 97 -19.87 -1.57 -17.38
C THR A 97 -18.97 -2.69 -17.94
N PRO A 98 -19.03 -3.04 -19.24
CA PRO A 98 -18.14 -4.08 -19.79
C PRO A 98 -16.66 -3.69 -19.76
N ALA A 99 -16.36 -2.39 -19.92
CA ALA A 99 -14.99 -1.88 -19.87
C ALA A 99 -14.41 -1.96 -18.45
N TYR A 100 -15.20 -1.61 -17.42
CA TYR A 100 -14.77 -1.78 -16.03
C TYR A 100 -14.57 -3.25 -15.65
N ALA A 101 -15.45 -4.14 -16.12
CA ALA A 101 -15.33 -5.57 -15.87
C ALA A 101 -14.06 -6.17 -16.53
N ALA A 102 -13.79 -5.82 -17.80
CA ALA A 102 -12.58 -6.27 -18.49
C ALA A 102 -11.30 -5.74 -17.83
N GLN A 103 -11.29 -4.48 -17.38
CA GLN A 103 -10.15 -3.91 -16.67
C GLN A 103 -9.95 -4.55 -15.29
N ARG A 104 -11.03 -4.88 -14.58
CA ARG A 104 -10.98 -5.63 -13.31
C ARG A 104 -10.34 -7.00 -13.51
N GLU A 105 -10.79 -7.74 -14.52
CA GLU A 105 -10.25 -9.07 -14.86
C GLU A 105 -8.75 -9.00 -15.22
N ALA A 106 -8.32 -7.98 -15.96
CA ALA A 106 -6.90 -7.76 -16.23
C ALA A 106 -6.09 -7.55 -14.94
N PHE A 107 -6.58 -6.70 -14.02
CA PHE A 107 -5.92 -6.49 -12.73
C PHE A 107 -5.97 -7.72 -11.81
N GLU A 108 -7.01 -8.54 -11.88
CA GLU A 108 -7.09 -9.82 -11.15
C GLU A 108 -6.01 -10.80 -11.66
N ASN A 109 -5.80 -10.88 -12.98
CA ASN A 109 -4.73 -11.71 -13.56
C ASN A 109 -3.33 -11.20 -13.19
N ASP A 110 -3.12 -9.88 -13.22
CA ASP A 110 -1.87 -9.26 -12.79
C ASP A 110 -1.62 -9.51 -11.29
N LEU A 111 -2.66 -9.42 -10.46
CA LEU A 111 -2.60 -9.72 -9.03
C LEU A 111 -2.21 -11.17 -8.78
N ASN A 112 -2.82 -12.12 -9.49
CA ASN A 112 -2.46 -13.54 -9.37
C ASN A 112 -0.97 -13.77 -9.71
N THR A 113 -0.48 -13.12 -10.78
CA THR A 113 0.93 -13.20 -11.18
C THR A 113 1.84 -12.60 -10.10
N ALA A 114 1.46 -11.46 -9.52
CA ALA A 114 2.21 -10.82 -8.43
C ALA A 114 2.22 -11.66 -7.14
N ASP A 115 1.09 -12.31 -6.83
CA ASP A 115 0.94 -13.23 -5.71
C ASP A 115 1.84 -14.46 -5.87
N GLU A 116 1.86 -15.07 -7.05
CA GLU A 116 2.76 -16.17 -7.39
C GLU A 116 4.23 -15.75 -7.27
N ALA A 117 4.60 -14.59 -7.81
CA ALA A 117 5.97 -14.07 -7.73
C ALA A 117 6.41 -13.82 -6.27
N TYR A 118 5.53 -13.28 -5.43
CA TYR A 118 5.82 -13.07 -4.01
C TYR A 118 5.92 -14.39 -3.24
N ASN A 119 5.01 -15.33 -3.48
CA ASN A 119 5.05 -16.65 -2.85
C ASN A 119 6.30 -17.44 -3.29
N ALA A 120 6.70 -17.35 -4.56
CA ALA A 120 7.93 -17.92 -5.05
C ALA A 120 9.17 -17.28 -4.40
N PHE A 121 9.18 -15.96 -4.22
CA PHE A 121 10.23 -15.25 -3.48
C PHE A 121 10.33 -15.71 -2.03
N LEU A 122 9.19 -15.84 -1.33
CA LEU A 122 9.17 -16.34 0.04
C LEU A 122 9.69 -17.78 0.11
N ALA A 123 9.19 -18.66 -0.76
CA ALA A 123 9.62 -20.06 -0.82
C ALA A 123 11.11 -20.20 -1.16
N SER A 124 11.64 -19.44 -2.12
CA SER A 124 13.05 -19.52 -2.52
C SER A 124 14.03 -19.06 -1.43
N ASN A 125 13.54 -18.35 -0.41
CA ASN A 125 14.34 -17.84 0.71
C ASN A 125 14.04 -18.57 2.03
N ASP A 126 13.25 -19.66 1.99
CA ASP A 126 12.77 -20.41 3.15
C ASP A 126 12.04 -19.51 4.17
N LEU A 127 11.17 -18.63 3.65
CA LEU A 127 10.38 -17.70 4.45
C LEU A 127 8.90 -18.05 4.34
N GLY A 128 8.20 -18.08 5.48
CA GLY A 128 6.73 -18.14 5.51
C GLY A 128 6.10 -16.76 5.37
N ASP A 129 6.53 -15.84 6.24
CA ASP A 129 6.18 -14.42 6.18
C ASP A 129 7.42 -13.59 6.54
N PHE A 130 7.69 -12.56 5.74
CA PHE A 130 8.92 -11.77 5.86
C PHE A 130 8.97 -10.97 7.18
N ALA A 131 7.85 -10.35 7.56
CA ALA A 131 7.77 -9.54 8.78
C ALA A 131 7.91 -10.41 10.03
N THR A 132 7.22 -11.55 10.04
CA THR A 132 7.30 -12.55 11.11
C THR A 132 8.71 -13.11 11.23
N ALA A 133 9.35 -13.48 10.12
CA ALA A 133 10.72 -13.98 10.12
C ALA A 133 11.71 -12.98 10.74
N LYS A 134 11.59 -11.69 10.38
CA LYS A 134 12.42 -10.61 10.95
C LYS A 134 12.16 -10.43 12.45
N ALA A 135 10.89 -10.45 12.87
CA ALA A 135 10.52 -10.31 14.28
C ALA A 135 11.01 -11.49 15.13
N THR A 136 10.80 -12.72 14.67
CA THR A 136 11.30 -13.93 15.35
C THR A 136 12.82 -13.92 15.43
N LEU A 137 13.52 -13.58 14.35
CA LEU A 137 14.98 -13.51 14.34
C LEU A 137 15.50 -12.49 15.37
N ALA A 138 14.90 -11.31 15.45
CA ALA A 138 15.26 -10.29 16.43
C ALA A 138 15.03 -10.76 17.87
N ALA A 139 13.90 -11.44 18.13
CA ALA A 139 13.60 -12.02 19.44
C ALA A 139 14.60 -13.12 19.83
N THR A 140 14.88 -14.07 18.92
CA THR A 140 15.86 -15.14 19.16
C THR A 140 17.26 -14.56 19.39
N TYR A 141 17.67 -13.57 18.60
CA TYR A 141 18.96 -12.88 18.81
C TYR A 141 19.05 -12.28 20.21
N GLN A 142 18.01 -11.58 20.67
CA GLN A 142 18.01 -10.96 21.99
C GLN A 142 18.09 -12.00 23.12
N THR A 143 17.35 -13.12 23.00
CA THR A 143 17.40 -14.22 23.97
C THR A 143 18.77 -14.87 24.02
N THR A 144 19.33 -15.26 22.87
CA THR A 144 20.67 -15.89 22.82
C THR A 144 21.77 -14.92 23.26
N TYR A 145 21.62 -13.63 22.98
CA TYR A 145 22.58 -12.62 23.41
C TYR A 145 22.58 -12.46 24.94
N ALA A 146 21.41 -12.43 25.56
CA ALA A 146 21.28 -12.41 27.01
C ALA A 146 21.85 -13.68 27.66
N GLU A 147 21.63 -14.85 27.06
CA GLU A 147 22.22 -16.12 27.49
C GLU A 147 23.75 -16.08 27.42
N ALA A 148 24.32 -15.63 26.31
CA ALA A 148 25.78 -15.49 26.15
C ALA A 148 26.39 -14.54 27.20
N LEU A 149 25.73 -13.42 27.50
CA LEU A 149 26.17 -12.51 28.57
C LEU A 149 26.15 -13.18 29.96
N SER A 150 25.11 -13.95 30.26
CA SER A 150 25.00 -14.70 31.52
C SER A 150 26.07 -15.78 31.62
N LEU A 151 26.29 -16.56 30.56
CA LEU A 151 27.35 -17.57 30.49
C LEU A 151 28.75 -16.94 30.65
N ARG A 152 28.98 -15.77 30.06
CA ARG A 152 30.24 -15.03 30.20
C ARG A 152 30.48 -14.58 31.64
N ALA A 153 29.45 -14.10 32.33
CA ALA A 153 29.54 -13.75 33.74
C ALA A 153 29.84 -14.98 34.62
N GLN A 154 29.14 -16.10 34.38
CA GLN A 154 29.37 -17.37 35.09
C GLN A 154 30.78 -17.91 34.84
N LEU A 155 31.27 -17.85 33.59
CA LEU A 155 32.61 -18.26 33.23
C LEU A 155 33.68 -17.44 33.94
N ASN A 156 33.49 -16.12 34.02
CA ASN A 156 34.39 -15.23 34.77
C ASN A 156 34.42 -15.61 36.26
N GLN A 157 33.26 -15.87 36.86
CA GLN A 157 33.17 -16.30 38.26
C GLN A 157 33.85 -17.66 38.50
N ALA A 158 33.62 -18.64 37.62
CA ALA A 158 34.26 -19.96 37.69
C ALA A 158 35.77 -19.87 37.52
N SER A 159 36.25 -19.03 36.59
CA SER A 159 37.67 -18.78 36.35
C SER A 159 38.33 -18.13 37.57
N GLN A 160 37.68 -17.16 38.21
CA GLN A 160 38.20 -16.54 39.43
C GLN A 160 38.24 -17.54 40.60
N ARG A 161 37.23 -18.39 40.74
CA ARG A 161 37.21 -19.46 41.76
C ARG A 161 38.37 -20.44 41.56
N LEU A 162 38.60 -20.87 40.32
CA LEU A 162 39.72 -21.76 39.99
C LEU A 162 41.07 -21.10 40.33
N SER A 163 41.26 -19.84 39.94
CA SER A 163 42.49 -19.09 40.25
C SER A 163 42.75 -18.98 41.76
N THR A 164 41.70 -18.74 42.56
CA THR A 164 41.81 -18.72 44.03
C THR A 164 42.21 -20.08 44.61
N LEU A 165 41.61 -21.19 44.11
CA LEU A 165 41.95 -22.54 44.55
C LEU A 165 43.39 -22.92 44.17
N GLU A 166 43.85 -22.53 42.98
CA GLU A 166 45.24 -22.73 42.54
C GLU A 166 46.24 -21.97 43.41
N ALA A 167 45.93 -20.71 43.78
CA ALA A 167 46.75 -19.93 44.70
C ALA A 167 46.79 -20.54 46.11
N GLN A 168 45.68 -21.09 46.60
CA GLN A 168 45.62 -21.78 47.89
C GLN A 168 46.41 -23.09 47.87
N LEU A 169 46.30 -23.88 46.81
CA LEU A 169 47.04 -25.13 46.63
C LEU A 169 48.56 -24.88 46.65
N ALA A 170 49.02 -23.81 45.98
CA ALA A 170 50.44 -23.43 45.93
C ALA A 170 51.02 -23.05 47.31
N GLN A 171 50.18 -22.66 48.27
CA GLN A 171 50.60 -22.31 49.63
C GLN A 171 50.54 -23.49 50.61
N GLN A 172 49.93 -24.63 50.23
CA GLN A 172 49.77 -25.77 51.11
C GLN A 172 50.86 -26.84 50.89
N PRO A 173 51.49 -27.36 51.95
CA PRO A 173 52.42 -28.48 51.82
C PRO A 173 51.65 -29.75 51.44
N ALA A 174 52.16 -30.48 50.45
CA ALA A 174 51.55 -31.73 49.97
C ALA A 174 51.62 -32.87 51.00
N GLU A 175 52.64 -32.87 51.85
CA GLU A 175 52.84 -33.86 52.91
C GLU A 175 52.88 -33.18 54.28
N VAL A 176 52.20 -33.79 55.25
CA VAL A 176 52.24 -33.39 56.66
C VAL A 176 52.75 -34.54 57.51
N VAL A 177 53.46 -34.20 58.58
CA VAL A 177 53.98 -35.17 59.54
C VAL A 177 52.83 -35.69 60.39
N LEU A 178 52.44 -36.97 60.22
CA LEU A 178 51.28 -37.56 60.90
C LEU A 178 51.58 -37.98 62.34
N GLN A 179 52.83 -38.37 62.62
CA GLN A 179 53.25 -38.79 63.96
C GLN A 179 54.76 -38.59 64.10
N GLN A 180 55.17 -37.94 65.17
CA GLN A 180 56.57 -37.86 65.60
C GLN A 180 56.69 -38.77 66.81
N ASP A 181 57.04 -40.04 66.59
CA ASP A 181 57.35 -40.96 67.67
C ASP A 181 58.63 -40.46 68.34
N LEU A 182 58.47 -39.63 69.38
CA LEU A 182 59.51 -39.37 70.35
C LEU A 182 59.84 -40.73 70.94
N ASN A 183 61.09 -41.16 70.79
CA ASN A 183 61.55 -42.48 71.18
C ASN A 183 61.60 -42.57 72.72
N VAL A 184 60.44 -42.73 73.37
CA VAL A 184 60.27 -42.86 74.83
C VAL A 184 60.97 -44.14 75.35
N SER A 185 61.25 -45.10 74.45
CA SER A 185 61.86 -46.40 74.79
C SER A 185 63.24 -46.30 75.46
N ALA A 186 64.11 -45.39 75.04
CA ALA A 186 65.44 -45.24 75.62
C ALA A 186 65.40 -44.60 77.02
N GLN A 187 64.46 -43.68 77.26
CA GLN A 187 64.26 -43.09 78.58
C GLN A 187 63.65 -44.10 79.56
N ASP A 188 62.71 -44.92 79.09
CA ASP A 188 62.13 -46.03 79.87
C ASP A 188 63.18 -47.08 80.23
N GLN A 189 64.09 -47.43 79.31
CA GLN A 189 65.20 -48.36 79.57
C GLN A 189 66.19 -47.82 80.61
N ILE A 190 66.51 -46.52 80.58
CA ILE A 190 67.35 -45.89 81.62
C ILE A 190 66.67 -45.97 82.99
N LEU A 191 65.35 -45.74 83.05
CA LEU A 191 64.59 -45.84 84.29
C LEU A 191 64.61 -47.28 84.84
N GLN A 192 64.41 -48.29 83.98
CA GLN A 192 64.48 -49.70 84.36
C GLN A 192 65.87 -50.09 84.88
N LEU A 193 66.95 -49.67 84.22
CA LEU A 193 68.33 -49.94 84.65
C LEU A 193 68.63 -49.27 86.00
N ARG A 194 68.14 -48.04 86.24
CA ARG A 194 68.25 -47.38 87.55
C ARG A 194 67.52 -48.14 88.65
N THR A 195 66.33 -48.69 88.38
CA THR A 195 65.63 -49.53 89.35
C THR A 195 66.39 -50.84 89.64
N GLN A 196 66.98 -51.46 88.62
CA GLN A 196 67.83 -52.66 88.79
C GLN A 196 69.09 -52.36 89.61
N ARG A 197 69.71 -51.18 89.40
CA ARG A 197 70.83 -50.70 90.21
C ARG A 197 70.46 -50.59 91.69
N GLU A 198 69.34 -49.94 92.01
CA GLU A 198 68.87 -49.81 93.40
C GLU A 198 68.59 -51.18 94.03
N ALA A 199 68.03 -52.12 93.26
CA ALA A 199 67.83 -53.49 93.72
C ALA A 199 69.17 -54.21 94.02
N LEU A 200 70.21 -54.01 93.20
CA LEU A 200 71.54 -54.58 93.43
C LEU A 200 72.26 -53.94 94.63
N LEU A 201 72.10 -52.63 94.86
CA LEU A 201 72.69 -51.92 95.99
C LEU A 201 72.13 -52.35 97.35
N SER A 202 70.95 -52.99 97.38
CA SER A 202 70.42 -53.61 98.61
C SER A 202 71.20 -54.86 99.05
N ARG A 203 71.98 -55.48 98.15
CA ARG A 203 72.67 -56.76 98.36
C ARG A 203 74.18 -56.69 98.13
N TYR A 204 74.65 -55.71 97.39
CA TYR A 204 76.04 -55.53 97.01
C TYR A 204 76.52 -54.13 97.37
N THR A 205 77.81 -53.99 97.67
CA THR A 205 78.42 -52.68 97.90
C THR A 205 78.51 -51.91 96.58
N PRO A 206 78.57 -50.56 96.62
CA PRO A 206 78.68 -49.73 95.41
C PRO A 206 79.88 -50.10 94.50
N GLU A 207 80.92 -50.69 95.07
CA GLU A 207 82.14 -51.08 94.35
C GLU A 207 82.12 -52.51 93.78
N ALA A 208 81.03 -53.25 94.00
CA ALA A 208 80.90 -54.61 93.50
C ALA A 208 80.73 -54.63 91.98
N GLN A 209 81.37 -55.62 91.33
CA GLN A 209 81.36 -55.74 89.87
C GLN A 209 79.95 -55.66 89.23
N PRO A 210 78.90 -56.31 89.77
CA PRO A 210 77.56 -56.23 89.17
C PRO A 210 76.93 -54.82 89.20
N VAL A 211 77.26 -53.99 90.19
CA VAL A 211 76.78 -52.60 90.28
C VAL A 211 77.52 -51.73 89.27
N ARG A 212 78.84 -51.91 89.16
CA ARG A 212 79.68 -51.21 88.17
C ARG A 212 79.26 -51.52 86.74
N ASP A 213 78.90 -52.77 86.45
CA ASP A 213 78.44 -53.17 85.12
C ASP A 213 77.11 -52.50 84.74
N ILE A 214 76.15 -52.38 85.67
CA ILE A 214 74.90 -51.62 85.45
C ILE A 214 75.16 -50.11 85.39
N ASP A 215 76.06 -49.57 86.22
CA ASP A 215 76.41 -48.16 86.16
C ASP A 215 77.07 -47.78 84.84
N GLN A 216 77.91 -48.66 84.29
CA GLN A 216 78.48 -48.50 82.95
C GLN A 216 77.38 -48.56 81.88
N GLN A 217 76.44 -49.51 81.96
CA GLN A 217 75.31 -49.58 81.02
C GLN A 217 74.41 -48.34 81.09
N ILE A 218 74.16 -47.81 82.28
CA ILE A 218 73.40 -46.56 82.48
C ILE A 218 74.18 -45.38 81.88
N ALA A 219 75.49 -45.30 82.11
CA ALA A 219 76.33 -44.23 81.59
C ALA A 219 76.44 -44.27 80.05
N ASP A 220 76.60 -45.46 79.48
CA ASP A 220 76.67 -45.68 78.03
C ASP A 220 75.32 -45.33 77.39
N LEU A 221 74.20 -45.74 77.99
CA LEU A 221 72.87 -45.42 77.49
C LEU A 221 72.50 -43.94 77.70
N GLN A 222 72.94 -43.32 78.80
CA GLN A 222 72.80 -41.88 79.02
C GLN A 222 73.64 -41.07 78.04
N ALA A 223 74.87 -41.50 77.74
CA ALA A 223 75.72 -40.89 76.73
C ALA A 223 75.08 -41.03 75.34
N TYR A 224 74.55 -42.21 75.01
CA TYR A 224 73.80 -42.46 73.78
C TYR A 224 72.54 -41.60 73.63
N VAL A 225 71.85 -41.31 74.74
CA VAL A 225 70.70 -40.38 74.77
C VAL A 225 71.16 -38.91 74.68
N ALA A 226 72.27 -38.55 75.32
CA ALA A 226 72.80 -37.19 75.37
C ALA A 226 73.44 -36.73 74.05
N THR A 227 73.97 -37.65 73.23
CA THR A 227 74.44 -37.36 71.87
C THR A 227 73.31 -36.99 70.90
N GLY A 228 72.04 -37.04 71.34
CA GLY A 228 70.88 -36.69 70.52
C GLY A 228 70.61 -37.69 69.38
N THR A 229 71.36 -38.78 69.31
CA THR A 229 71.21 -39.88 68.33
C THR A 229 70.15 -40.92 68.73
N THR A 230 69.42 -40.71 69.82
CA THR A 230 68.18 -41.44 70.14
C THR A 230 67.11 -41.30 69.04
N VAL A 231 67.31 -40.34 68.15
CA VAL A 231 66.64 -40.27 66.85
C VAL A 231 67.36 -41.25 65.92
N GLY A 232 67.03 -42.55 66.03
CA GLY A 232 67.19 -43.47 64.90
C GLY A 232 66.55 -42.86 63.64
N PRO A 233 66.94 -43.27 62.41
CA PRO A 233 66.56 -42.62 61.16
C PRO A 233 65.11 -42.18 61.27
N LYS A 234 64.94 -40.86 61.37
CA LYS A 234 63.71 -40.16 61.75
C LYS A 234 62.59 -40.78 60.90
N GLU A 235 61.85 -41.75 61.44
CA GLU A 235 60.77 -42.41 60.71
C GLU A 235 59.58 -41.46 60.82
N VAL A 236 59.77 -40.28 60.21
CA VAL A 236 58.71 -39.32 59.97
C VAL A 236 57.78 -40.05 59.03
N ARG A 237 56.71 -40.60 59.57
CA ARG A 237 55.61 -41.10 58.76
C ARG A 237 54.89 -39.89 58.20
N THR A 238 55.41 -39.35 57.10
CA THR A 238 54.68 -38.39 56.28
C THR A 238 53.53 -39.10 55.62
N GLY A 239 52.44 -38.37 55.47
CA GLY A 239 51.36 -38.82 54.61
C GLY A 239 50.65 -37.63 53.98
N PRO A 240 49.74 -37.92 53.05
CA PRO A 240 49.10 -36.91 52.25
C PRO A 240 48.33 -35.93 53.15
N SER A 241 48.54 -34.64 52.91
CA SER A 241 47.74 -33.60 53.55
C SER A 241 46.28 -33.73 53.11
N THR A 242 45.39 -33.89 54.08
CA THR A 242 43.94 -33.98 53.82
C THR A 242 43.41 -32.68 53.22
N ILE A 243 43.93 -31.54 53.70
CA ILE A 243 43.63 -30.20 53.19
C ILE A 243 44.10 -30.05 51.74
N PHE A 244 45.31 -30.52 51.42
CA PHE A 244 45.83 -30.49 50.04
C PHE A 244 44.94 -31.31 49.10
N THR A 245 44.58 -32.53 49.52
CA THR A 245 43.73 -33.44 48.73
C THR A 245 42.33 -32.85 48.50
N GLU A 246 41.75 -32.20 49.51
CA GLU A 246 40.45 -31.55 49.41
C GLU A 246 40.48 -30.34 48.45
N ILE A 247 41.49 -29.47 48.56
CA ILE A 247 41.67 -28.33 47.66
C ILE A 247 41.93 -28.80 46.23
N GLU A 248 42.74 -29.85 46.01
CA GLU A 248 42.98 -30.39 44.67
C GLU A 248 41.71 -30.96 44.05
N THR A 249 40.90 -31.69 44.83
CA THR A 249 39.60 -32.20 44.35
C THR A 249 38.65 -31.05 43.98
N ALA A 250 38.61 -30.01 44.80
CA ALA A 250 37.83 -28.81 44.53
C ALA A 250 38.33 -28.06 43.29
N ARG A 251 39.66 -28.00 43.07
CA ARG A 251 40.29 -27.40 41.89
C ARG A 251 39.92 -28.16 40.63
N ILE A 252 40.04 -29.49 40.62
CA ILE A 252 39.67 -30.33 39.47
C ILE A 252 38.19 -30.14 39.10
N THR A 253 37.30 -30.11 40.10
CA THR A 253 35.88 -29.87 39.89
C THR A 253 35.62 -28.47 39.31
N ALA A 254 36.25 -27.43 39.88
CA ALA A 254 36.12 -26.06 39.39
C ALA A 254 36.70 -25.87 37.98
N ALA A 255 37.77 -26.60 37.63
CA ALA A 255 38.35 -26.60 36.29
C ALA A 255 37.38 -27.21 35.27
N ALA A 256 36.77 -28.36 35.61
CA ALA A 256 35.76 -29.00 34.78
C ALA A 256 34.52 -28.11 34.59
N ASP A 257 34.05 -27.43 35.65
CA ASP A 257 32.94 -26.48 35.57
C ASP A 257 33.26 -25.29 34.63
N ARG A 258 34.48 -24.72 34.75
CA ARG A 258 34.96 -23.63 33.89
C ARG A 258 35.03 -24.07 32.44
N ASP A 259 35.58 -25.24 32.15
CA ASP A 259 35.66 -25.79 30.79
C ASP A 259 34.27 -26.07 30.21
N GLY A 260 33.34 -26.59 31.02
CA GLY A 260 31.95 -26.79 30.64
C GLY A 260 31.23 -25.48 30.28
N LEU A 261 31.42 -24.43 31.08
CA LEU A 261 30.88 -23.10 30.79
C LEU A 261 31.50 -22.48 29.54
N ALA A 262 32.81 -22.65 29.33
CA ALA A 262 33.50 -22.16 28.14
C ALA A 262 32.97 -22.83 26.86
N ALA A 263 32.74 -24.15 26.90
CA ALA A 263 32.15 -24.88 25.78
C ALA A 263 30.72 -24.40 25.46
N ARG A 264 29.88 -24.18 26.49
CA ARG A 264 28.52 -23.63 26.30
C ARG A 264 28.54 -22.23 25.71
N LEU A 265 29.44 -21.36 26.18
CA LEU A 265 29.61 -20.02 25.65
C LEU A 265 30.00 -20.05 24.17
N ALA A 266 30.94 -20.91 23.78
CA ALA A 266 31.36 -21.06 22.38
C ALA A 266 30.19 -21.48 21.46
N VAL A 267 29.30 -22.35 21.93
CA VAL A 267 28.07 -22.73 21.19
C VAL A 267 27.13 -21.53 21.04
N ALA A 268 26.86 -20.79 22.12
CA ALA A 268 26.00 -19.60 22.08
C ALA A 268 26.57 -18.50 21.17
N GLU A 269 27.88 -18.27 21.19
CA GLU A 269 28.56 -17.33 20.29
C GLU A 269 28.49 -17.78 18.83
N GLY A 270 28.61 -19.09 18.57
CA GLY A 270 28.39 -19.68 17.24
C GLY A 270 26.97 -19.43 16.72
N GLN A 271 25.96 -19.63 17.56
CA GLN A 271 24.56 -19.32 17.25
C GLN A 271 24.36 -17.83 16.96
N LEU A 272 24.93 -16.93 17.77
CA LEU A 272 24.86 -15.49 17.53
C LEU A 272 25.43 -15.09 16.17
N ASN A 273 26.53 -15.71 15.75
CA ASN A 273 27.11 -15.44 14.44
C ASN A 273 26.22 -15.92 13.29
N GLN A 274 25.58 -17.08 13.43
CA GLN A 274 24.58 -17.57 12.47
C GLN A 274 23.36 -16.63 12.40
N LEU A 275 22.86 -16.18 13.54
CA LEU A 275 21.73 -15.25 13.62
C LEU A 275 22.08 -13.90 12.96
N ARG A 276 23.29 -13.37 13.17
CA ARG A 276 23.77 -12.14 12.50
C ARG A 276 23.88 -12.32 10.99
N ALA A 277 24.41 -13.45 10.52
CA ALA A 277 24.48 -13.75 9.10
C ALA A 277 23.08 -13.81 8.47
N ARG A 278 22.13 -14.48 9.15
CA ARG A 278 20.73 -14.51 8.70
C ARG A 278 20.08 -13.13 8.73
N GLN A 279 20.43 -12.28 9.70
CA GLN A 279 19.92 -10.90 9.77
C GLN A 279 20.41 -10.07 8.59
N ALA A 280 21.69 -10.14 8.26
CA ALA A 280 22.25 -9.47 7.09
C ALA A 280 21.59 -9.94 5.79
N GLU A 281 21.30 -11.24 5.70
CA GLU A 281 20.57 -11.80 4.57
C GLU A 281 19.15 -11.26 4.45
N LEU A 282 18.38 -11.22 5.55
CA LEU A 282 17.05 -10.60 5.53
C LEU A 282 17.11 -9.11 5.17
N THR A 283 18.11 -8.36 5.64
CA THR A 283 18.29 -6.96 5.24
C THR A 283 18.55 -6.82 3.74
N ARG A 284 19.33 -7.72 3.13
CA ARG A 284 19.56 -7.74 1.68
C ARG A 284 18.27 -7.99 0.88
N LEU A 285 17.40 -8.86 1.41
CA LEU A 285 16.12 -9.21 0.80
C LEU A 285 15.02 -8.15 1.01
N GLU A 286 15.21 -7.19 1.91
CA GLU A 286 14.19 -6.22 2.34
C GLU A 286 13.65 -5.37 1.18
N SER A 287 14.54 -4.90 0.28
CA SER A 287 14.10 -4.12 -0.88
C SER A 287 13.29 -4.95 -1.87
N ALA A 288 13.72 -6.18 -2.16
CA ALA A 288 12.99 -7.09 -3.05
C ALA A 288 11.61 -7.42 -2.46
N ASN A 289 11.55 -7.70 -1.16
CA ASN A 289 10.30 -7.92 -0.43
C ASN A 289 9.37 -6.71 -0.51
N ALA A 290 9.88 -5.51 -0.24
CA ALA A 290 9.10 -4.28 -0.28
C ALA A 290 8.50 -4.00 -1.68
N ASN A 291 9.28 -4.25 -2.74
CA ASN A 291 8.80 -4.08 -4.12
C ASN A 291 7.69 -5.09 -4.46
N LEU A 292 7.88 -6.36 -4.13
CA LEU A 292 6.89 -7.41 -4.43
C LEU A 292 5.62 -7.24 -3.60
N ALA A 293 5.75 -7.00 -2.29
CA ALA A 293 4.61 -6.74 -1.41
C ALA A 293 3.87 -5.45 -1.80
N GLY A 294 4.61 -4.40 -2.18
CA GLY A 294 4.03 -3.16 -2.67
C GLY A 294 3.24 -3.34 -3.97
N ASN A 295 3.77 -4.12 -4.93
CA ASN A 295 3.06 -4.43 -6.17
C ASN A 295 1.73 -5.17 -5.89
N ARG A 296 1.76 -6.16 -5.01
CA ARG A 296 0.55 -6.88 -4.56
C ARG A 296 -0.49 -5.95 -3.94
N GLU A 297 -0.06 -5.04 -3.05
CA GLU A 297 -0.96 -4.10 -2.40
C GLU A 297 -1.60 -3.12 -3.39
N VAL A 298 -0.81 -2.60 -4.33
CA VAL A 298 -1.31 -1.72 -5.39
C VAL A 298 -2.35 -2.44 -6.26
N LEU A 299 -2.04 -3.65 -6.72
CA LEU A 299 -2.96 -4.45 -7.53
C LEU A 299 -4.22 -4.84 -6.76
N THR A 300 -4.09 -5.23 -5.49
CA THR A 300 -5.23 -5.51 -4.60
C THR A 300 -6.14 -4.28 -4.47
N THR A 301 -5.55 -3.10 -4.32
CA THR A 301 -6.28 -1.83 -4.25
C THR A 301 -6.97 -1.51 -5.58
N LEU A 302 -6.31 -1.71 -6.72
CA LEU A 302 -6.88 -1.49 -8.05
C LEU A 302 -8.06 -2.43 -8.34
N VAL A 303 -7.93 -3.72 -8.02
CA VAL A 303 -9.03 -4.70 -8.15
C VAL A 303 -10.23 -4.24 -7.32
N ARG A 304 -9.99 -3.83 -6.06
CA ARG A 304 -11.06 -3.34 -5.17
C ARG A 304 -11.73 -2.07 -5.71
N ASP A 305 -10.97 -1.09 -6.21
CA ASP A 305 -11.51 0.15 -6.77
C ASP A 305 -12.36 -0.11 -8.02
N PHE A 306 -11.87 -0.96 -8.94
CA PHE A 306 -12.61 -1.30 -10.15
C PHE A 306 -13.86 -2.14 -9.86
N GLN A 307 -13.80 -3.03 -8.87
CA GLN A 307 -14.98 -3.75 -8.41
C GLN A 307 -16.05 -2.79 -7.86
N GLN A 308 -15.64 -1.75 -7.11
CA GLN A 308 -16.56 -0.72 -6.63
C GLN A 308 -17.15 0.10 -7.78
N ARG A 309 -16.33 0.53 -8.75
CA ARG A 309 -16.78 1.28 -9.93
C ARG A 309 -17.73 0.47 -10.81
N GLU A 310 -17.47 -0.81 -11.01
CA GLU A 310 -18.35 -1.70 -11.76
C GLU A 310 -19.70 -1.86 -11.06
N ASN A 311 -19.70 -2.05 -9.74
CA ASN A 311 -20.93 -2.15 -8.96
C ASN A 311 -21.73 -0.84 -9.02
N ALA A 312 -21.05 0.31 -8.91
CA ALA A 312 -21.68 1.63 -9.05
C ALA A 312 -22.26 1.83 -10.46
N ALA A 313 -21.52 1.48 -11.52
CA ALA A 313 -21.99 1.56 -12.90
C ALA A 313 -23.17 0.62 -13.16
N ARG A 314 -23.16 -0.58 -12.57
CA ARG A 314 -24.28 -1.54 -12.64
C ARG A 314 -25.51 -0.99 -11.92
N ALA A 315 -25.35 -0.39 -10.74
CA ALA A 315 -26.44 0.23 -10.00
C ALA A 315 -27.04 1.42 -10.77
N ASP A 316 -26.21 2.30 -11.32
CA ASP A 316 -26.64 3.42 -12.17
C ASP A 316 -27.41 2.93 -13.41
N SER A 317 -26.87 1.91 -14.10
CA SER A 317 -27.53 1.28 -15.24
C SER A 317 -28.88 0.65 -14.87
N ALA A 318 -28.98 0.03 -13.71
CA ALA A 318 -30.21 -0.57 -13.20
C ALA A 318 -31.26 0.49 -12.82
N LEU A 319 -30.84 1.62 -12.22
CA LEU A 319 -31.73 2.75 -11.93
C LEU A 319 -32.28 3.39 -13.21
N VAL A 320 -31.42 3.59 -14.22
CA VAL A 320 -31.84 4.06 -15.55
C VAL A 320 -32.80 3.06 -16.21
N ALA A 321 -32.56 1.75 -16.08
CA ALA A 321 -33.46 0.72 -16.59
C ALA A 321 -34.81 0.68 -15.85
N ALA A 322 -34.82 0.93 -14.54
CA ALA A 322 -36.01 0.98 -13.70
C ALA A 322 -36.83 2.29 -13.85
N GLY A 323 -36.38 3.24 -14.69
CA GLY A 323 -37.12 4.47 -15.00
C GLY A 323 -36.87 5.63 -14.03
N ALA A 324 -35.87 5.53 -13.15
CA ALA A 324 -35.36 6.68 -12.40
C ALA A 324 -34.46 7.52 -13.33
N ASP A 325 -35.07 8.19 -14.30
CA ASP A 325 -34.36 9.01 -15.28
C ASP A 325 -33.95 10.37 -14.68
N ASN A 326 -32.68 10.76 -14.85
CA ASN A 326 -32.21 12.12 -14.54
C ASN A 326 -32.80 13.21 -15.45
N VAL A 327 -33.65 12.84 -16.42
CA VAL A 327 -34.32 13.74 -17.35
C VAL A 327 -35.81 13.45 -17.31
N ASN A 328 -36.57 14.34 -16.68
CA ASN A 328 -38.03 14.30 -16.69
C ASN A 328 -38.57 15.29 -17.71
N VAL A 329 -39.60 14.88 -18.45
CA VAL A 329 -40.37 15.78 -19.32
C VAL A 329 -41.20 16.68 -18.43
N ILE A 330 -40.78 17.95 -18.28
CA ILE A 330 -41.47 18.94 -17.44
C ILE A 330 -42.83 19.29 -18.06
N GLU A 331 -42.85 19.49 -19.38
CA GLU A 331 -44.03 19.88 -20.14
C GLU A 331 -44.00 19.18 -21.50
N ARG A 332 -45.15 18.63 -21.93
CA ARG A 332 -45.32 18.05 -23.26
C ARG A 332 -45.83 19.11 -24.23
N ALA A 333 -45.52 18.93 -25.51
CA ALA A 333 -45.98 19.86 -26.52
C ALA A 333 -47.51 19.78 -26.68
N GLU A 334 -48.18 20.92 -26.47
CA GLU A 334 -49.60 21.12 -26.78
C GLU A 334 -49.77 21.88 -28.09
N ALA A 335 -50.92 21.71 -28.75
CA ALA A 335 -51.22 22.39 -30.00
C ALA A 335 -51.34 23.91 -29.75
N PRO A 336 -50.48 24.75 -30.37
CA PRO A 336 -50.50 26.19 -30.12
C PRO A 336 -51.82 26.83 -30.55
N THR A 337 -52.40 27.67 -29.71
CA THR A 337 -53.64 28.42 -30.01
C THR A 337 -53.39 29.69 -30.82
N LYS A 338 -52.13 30.13 -30.95
CA LYS A 338 -51.73 31.34 -31.68
C LYS A 338 -50.53 31.05 -32.58
N GLY A 339 -50.71 31.22 -33.89
CA GLY A 339 -49.64 31.08 -34.87
C GLY A 339 -48.83 32.37 -35.03
N THR A 340 -47.51 32.25 -35.04
CA THR A 340 -46.60 33.35 -35.42
C THR A 340 -46.16 33.11 -36.86
N SER A 341 -46.70 33.86 -37.81
CA SER A 341 -46.30 33.76 -39.22
C SER A 341 -45.56 35.01 -39.68
N LEU A 342 -44.36 34.82 -40.26
CA LEU A 342 -43.62 35.90 -40.93
C LEU A 342 -44.25 36.29 -42.29
N LYS A 343 -45.29 35.58 -42.73
CA LYS A 343 -45.97 35.82 -44.02
C LYS A 343 -46.58 37.23 -44.06
N ALA A 344 -47.13 37.72 -42.95
CA ALA A 344 -47.73 39.05 -42.85
C ALA A 344 -46.71 40.22 -42.98
N PRO A 345 -45.61 40.27 -42.21
CA PRO A 345 -44.60 41.33 -42.39
C PRO A 345 -43.87 41.23 -43.73
N LEU A 346 -43.63 40.02 -44.25
CA LEU A 346 -43.04 39.85 -45.58
C LEU A 346 -43.93 40.42 -46.68
N LEU A 347 -45.24 40.18 -46.62
CA LEU A 347 -46.20 40.73 -47.57
C LEU A 347 -46.23 42.27 -47.50
N ALA A 348 -46.12 42.85 -46.30
CA ALA A 348 -46.00 44.30 -46.14
C ALA A 348 -44.73 44.87 -46.79
N VAL A 349 -43.58 44.19 -46.66
CA VAL A 349 -42.32 44.61 -47.30
C VAL A 349 -42.41 44.49 -48.83
N VAL A 350 -42.95 43.39 -49.34
CA VAL A 350 -43.15 43.19 -50.80
C VAL A 350 -44.08 44.26 -51.36
N PHE A 351 -45.16 44.58 -50.65
CA PHE A 351 -46.08 45.65 -51.04
C PHE A 351 -45.38 47.02 -51.06
N LEU A 352 -44.60 47.34 -50.02
CA LEU A 352 -43.80 48.58 -49.96
C LEU A 352 -42.81 48.69 -51.12
N PHE A 353 -42.12 47.59 -51.44
CA PHE A 353 -41.16 47.54 -52.53
C PHE A 353 -41.85 47.71 -53.90
N ALA A 354 -43.00 47.07 -54.10
CA ALA A 354 -43.80 47.23 -55.31
C ALA A 354 -44.31 48.68 -55.48
N ALA A 355 -44.81 49.30 -54.42
CA ALA A 355 -45.27 50.68 -54.42
C ALA A 355 -44.12 51.66 -54.72
N PHE A 356 -42.95 51.46 -54.12
CA PHE A 356 -41.75 52.24 -54.39
C PHE A 356 -41.30 52.12 -55.85
N THR A 357 -41.28 50.90 -56.38
CA THR A 357 -40.89 50.65 -57.78
C THR A 357 -41.88 51.30 -58.76
N ALA A 358 -43.19 51.22 -58.49
CA ALA A 358 -44.21 51.87 -59.30
C ALA A 358 -44.07 53.40 -59.29
N LEU A 359 -43.73 53.99 -58.13
CA LEU A 359 -43.46 55.42 -57.99
C LEU A 359 -42.25 55.84 -58.83
N CYS A 360 -41.13 55.11 -58.73
CA CYS A 360 -39.93 55.38 -59.51
C CYS A 360 -40.18 55.32 -61.03
N VAL A 361 -40.90 54.30 -61.49
CA VAL A 361 -41.26 54.16 -62.92
C VAL A 361 -42.21 55.28 -63.37
N GLY A 362 -43.17 55.67 -62.53
CA GLY A 362 -44.06 56.80 -62.79
C GLY A 362 -43.30 58.12 -62.94
N LEU A 363 -42.36 58.40 -62.02
CA LEU A 363 -41.53 59.60 -62.06
C LEU A 363 -40.62 59.62 -63.29
N LEU A 364 -39.98 58.49 -63.60
CA LEU A 364 -39.13 58.36 -64.78
C LEU A 364 -39.91 58.65 -66.07
N ARG A 365 -41.16 58.19 -66.16
CA ARG A 365 -42.05 58.45 -67.30
C ARG A 365 -42.45 59.93 -67.42
N VAL A 366 -42.59 60.63 -66.29
CA VAL A 366 -42.88 62.07 -66.28
C VAL A 366 -41.66 62.87 -66.74
N PHE A 367 -40.46 62.54 -66.26
CA PHE A 367 -39.23 63.26 -66.64
C PHE A 367 -38.74 62.95 -68.06
N THR A 368 -39.09 61.80 -68.63
CA THR A 368 -38.73 61.43 -70.02
C THR A 368 -39.78 61.88 -71.05
N ARG A 369 -40.93 62.42 -70.62
CA ARG A 369 -41.87 63.07 -71.55
C ARG A 369 -41.24 64.34 -72.13
N ARG A 370 -40.87 64.29 -73.40
CA ARG A 370 -40.45 65.48 -74.16
C ARG A 370 -41.69 66.30 -74.57
N GLY A 371 -41.83 67.50 -74.02
CA GLY A 371 -42.86 68.49 -74.38
C GLY A 371 -43.12 69.50 -73.25
N TYR A 372 -43.16 70.79 -73.58
CA TYR A 372 -43.52 71.85 -72.64
C TYR A 372 -45.02 71.81 -72.37
N VAL A 373 -45.41 71.53 -71.13
CA VAL A 373 -46.81 71.27 -70.76
C VAL A 373 -47.60 72.57 -70.54
N THR A 374 -46.94 73.71 -70.35
CA THR A 374 -47.60 75.00 -70.08
C THR A 374 -47.10 76.14 -70.97
N PRO A 375 -47.99 77.02 -71.48
CA PRO A 375 -47.61 78.13 -72.38
C PRO A 375 -46.58 79.08 -71.78
N ALA A 376 -46.66 79.31 -70.47
CA ALA A 376 -45.73 80.16 -69.72
C ALA A 376 -44.30 79.60 -69.67
N SER A 377 -44.13 78.27 -69.76
CA SER A 377 -42.80 77.64 -69.78
C SER A 377 -42.10 77.80 -71.14
N THR A 378 -42.87 77.78 -72.24
CA THR A 378 -42.36 77.98 -73.60
C THR A 378 -41.90 79.42 -73.83
N GLY A 379 -42.70 80.40 -73.41
CA GLY A 379 -42.34 81.82 -73.58
C GLY A 379 -41.09 82.23 -72.79
N ARG A 380 -40.85 81.63 -71.61
CA ARG A 380 -39.72 81.97 -70.74
C ARG A 380 -38.41 81.25 -71.11
N THR A 381 -38.47 80.15 -71.87
CA THR A 381 -37.26 79.42 -72.30
C THR A 381 -36.83 79.76 -73.72
N LEU A 382 -37.75 80.18 -74.60
CA LEU A 382 -37.44 80.57 -75.97
C LEU A 382 -37.40 82.10 -76.20
N ASP A 383 -37.63 82.91 -75.16
CA ASP A 383 -37.58 84.38 -75.18
C ASP A 383 -38.41 85.02 -76.31
N MET A 384 -39.50 84.36 -76.68
CA MET A 384 -40.42 84.78 -77.73
C MET A 384 -41.86 84.83 -77.22
N PRO A 385 -42.68 85.81 -77.64
CA PRO A 385 -44.08 85.90 -77.23
C PRO A 385 -44.88 84.74 -77.82
N VAL A 386 -45.67 84.08 -76.99
CA VAL A 386 -46.55 82.97 -77.41
C VAL A 386 -47.76 83.56 -78.12
N LEU A 387 -47.82 83.41 -79.45
CA LEU A 387 -48.84 84.03 -80.30
C LEU A 387 -50.15 83.24 -80.39
N ALA A 388 -50.16 81.94 -80.10
CA ALA A 388 -51.36 81.13 -80.02
C ALA A 388 -51.14 79.85 -79.18
N VAL A 389 -52.17 79.42 -78.44
CA VAL A 389 -52.18 78.15 -77.71
C VAL A 389 -53.27 77.27 -78.34
N ALA A 390 -52.88 76.11 -78.85
CA ALA A 390 -53.85 75.14 -79.34
C ALA A 390 -54.66 74.57 -78.16
N PRO A 391 -56.00 74.50 -78.23
CA PRO A 391 -56.80 73.91 -77.17
C PRO A 391 -56.42 72.43 -76.98
N MET A 392 -56.35 71.99 -75.72
CA MET A 392 -56.03 70.61 -75.39
C MET A 392 -56.98 69.66 -76.13
N LYS A 393 -56.40 68.71 -76.86
CA LYS A 393 -57.13 67.57 -77.41
C LYS A 393 -57.59 66.71 -76.24
N ALA A 394 -58.86 66.86 -75.83
CA ALA A 394 -59.49 65.94 -74.88
C ALA A 394 -59.31 64.52 -75.43
N ARG A 395 -58.78 63.63 -74.58
CA ARG A 395 -58.53 62.23 -74.92
C ARG A 395 -59.32 61.35 -73.99
#